data_AF-A0A093X8N5-F1
#
_entry.id   AF-A0A093X8N5-F1
#
_cell.length_a   1.000
_cell.length_b   1.000
_cell.length_c   1.000
_cell.angle_alpha   90.00
_cell.angle_beta   90.00
_cell.angle_gamma   90.00
#
_symmetry.space_group_name_H-M   'P 1'
#
loop_
_entity.id
_entity.type
_entity.pdbx_description
1 polymer ?
#
loop_
_entity_poly.entity_id
_entity_poly.type
_entity_poly.pdbx_seq_one_letter_code
_entity_poly.pdbx_strand_id
1 'polypeptide(L)' 'PIRNKNIKNSAEQEGRILLAISDLKDGKIRSVRKAAEIYNVTRSTLQNRVNEESLVKWVLGLDRR' A
#
# COMPACT_ATOMS: atom_id res chain seq x y z
N PRO A 1 2.11 -23.88 19.52
CA PRO A 1 2.97 -23.97 18.33
C PRO A 1 2.76 -22.80 17.35
N ILE A 2 3.87 -22.15 16.97
CA ILE A 2 4.11 -21.37 15.75
C ILE A 2 2.99 -20.41 15.29
N ARG A 3 2.77 -19.29 16.01
CA ARG A 3 1.99 -18.14 15.51
C ARG A 3 2.87 -16.98 15.02
N ASN A 4 4.19 -17.06 15.24
CA ASN A 4 5.13 -15.96 14.99
C ASN A 4 5.53 -15.80 13.50
N LYS A 5 5.52 -16.88 12.70
CA LYS A 5 5.88 -16.80 11.26
C LYS A 5 4.85 -15.99 10.44
N ASN A 6 3.56 -16.15 10.72
CA ASN A 6 2.50 -15.44 9.98
C ASN A 6 2.44 -13.94 10.32
N ILE A 7 2.75 -13.55 11.56
CA ILE A 7 2.77 -12.13 11.97
C ILE A 7 3.91 -11.39 11.27
N LYS A 8 5.10 -12.01 11.20
CA LYS A 8 6.26 -11.42 10.49
C LYS A 8 5.97 -11.26 9.00
N ASN A 9 5.40 -12.27 8.35
CA ASN A 9 5.01 -12.19 6.95
C ASN A 9 3.96 -11.10 6.69
N SER A 10 3.01 -10.91 7.60
CA SER A 10 2.01 -9.84 7.49
C SER A 10 2.62 -8.45 7.65
N ALA A 11 3.52 -8.25 8.62
CA ALA A 11 4.17 -6.95 8.82
C ALA A 11 5.10 -6.58 7.65
N GLU A 12 5.84 -7.53 7.10
CA GLU A 12 6.65 -7.32 5.90
C GLU A 12 5.79 -7.00 4.67
N GLN A 13 4.66 -7.69 4.51
CA GLN A 13 3.71 -7.40 3.44
C GLN A 13 3.12 -5.99 3.58
N GLU A 14 2.75 -5.58 4.79
CA GLU A 14 2.24 -4.24 5.07
C GLU A 14 3.29 -3.15 4.78
N GLY A 15 4.56 -3.39 5.17
CA GLY A 15 5.66 -2.49 4.86
C GLY A 15 5.89 -2.29 3.35
N ARG A 16 5.79 -3.37 2.57
CA ARG A 16 5.89 -3.31 1.10
C ARG A 16 4.74 -2.53 0.46
N ILE A 17 3.53 -2.70 0.98
CA ILE A 17 2.35 -1.94 0.51
C ILE A 17 2.55 -0.44 0.76
N LEU A 18 3.02 -0.05 1.96
CA LEU A 18 3.26 1.35 2.29
C LEU A 18 4.35 1.98 1.40
N LEU A 19 5.45 1.26 1.15
CA LEU A 19 6.49 1.69 0.22
C LEU A 19 5.94 1.89 -1.20
N ALA A 20 5.15 0.94 -1.69
CA ALA A 20 4.52 1.03 -3.01
C ALA A 20 3.58 2.25 -3.13
N ILE A 21 2.77 2.53 -2.11
CA ILE A 21 1.89 3.70 -2.06
C ILE A 21 2.71 5.00 -2.04
N SER A 22 3.78 5.06 -1.24
CA SER A 22 4.66 6.24 -1.19
C SER A 22 5.26 6.54 -2.56
N ASP A 23 5.82 5.55 -3.26
CA ASP A 23 6.44 5.75 -4.57
C ASP A 23 5.43 6.10 -5.67
N LEU A 24 4.19 5.62 -5.55
CA LEU A 24 3.08 6.04 -6.42
C LEU A 24 2.73 7.52 -6.19
N LYS A 25 2.68 7.94 -4.92
CA LYS A 25 2.36 9.33 -4.53
C LYS A 25 3.48 10.31 -4.88
N ASP A 26 4.73 9.91 -4.69
CA ASP A 26 5.92 10.69 -5.04
C ASP A 26 6.12 10.78 -6.57
N GLY A 27 5.30 10.10 -7.37
CA GLY A 27 5.35 10.11 -8.83
C GLY A 27 6.53 9.34 -9.43
N LYS A 28 7.34 8.65 -8.60
CA LYS A 28 8.42 7.76 -9.04
C LYS A 28 7.88 6.60 -9.88
N ILE A 29 6.71 6.09 -9.49
CA ILE A 29 5.98 5.06 -10.23
C ILE A 29 4.62 5.62 -10.61
N ARG A 30 4.29 5.56 -11.90
CA ARG A 30 3.01 6.10 -12.43
C ARG A 30 1.89 5.07 -12.53
N SER A 31 2.17 3.80 -12.23
CA SER A 31 1.24 2.69 -12.42
C SER A 31 1.19 1.77 -11.22
N VAL A 32 -0.02 1.57 -10.68
CA VAL A 32 -0.30 0.63 -9.59
C VAL A 32 0.15 -0.79 -9.96
N ARG A 33 0.01 -1.20 -11.22
CA ARG A 33 0.48 -2.50 -11.69
C ARG A 33 2.01 -2.63 -11.57
N LYS A 34 2.73 -1.61 -12.03
CA LYS A 34 4.20 -1.60 -11.97
C LYS A 34 4.70 -1.57 -10.54
N ALA A 35 4.05 -0.81 -9.66
CA ALA A 35 4.36 -0.81 -8.23
C ALA A 35 4.10 -2.18 -7.59
N ALA A 36 2.98 -2.83 -7.91
CA ALA A 36 2.67 -4.17 -7.42
C ALA A 36 3.72 -5.21 -7.82
N GLU A 37 4.21 -5.15 -9.07
CA GLU A 37 5.27 -6.03 -9.57
C GLU A 37 6.62 -5.76 -8.87
N ILE A 38 7.02 -4.49 -8.72
CA ILE A 38 8.30 -4.11 -8.07
C ILE A 38 8.33 -4.55 -6.60
N TYR A 39 7.23 -4.32 -5.88
CA TYR A 39 7.15 -4.59 -4.45
C TYR A 39 6.66 -6.00 -4.12
N ASN A 40 6.40 -6.84 -5.15
CA ASN A 40 5.88 -8.20 -5.02
C ASN A 40 4.65 -8.27 -4.10
N VAL A 41 3.68 -7.38 -4.35
CA VAL A 41 2.40 -7.30 -3.65
C VAL A 41 1.25 -7.51 -4.64
N THR A 42 0.11 -8.01 -4.15
CA THR A 42 -1.05 -8.21 -5.01
C THR A 42 -1.62 -6.86 -5.46
N ARG A 43 -1.86 -6.71 -6.78
CA ARG A 43 -2.42 -5.49 -7.37
C ARG A 43 -3.76 -5.08 -6.73
N SER A 44 -4.65 -6.03 -6.46
CA SER A 44 -5.95 -5.77 -5.83
C SER A 44 -5.81 -5.21 -4.42
N THR A 45 -4.90 -5.78 -3.62
CA THR A 45 -4.57 -5.28 -2.27
C THR A 45 -4.02 -3.87 -2.33
N LEU A 46 -3.05 -3.60 -3.22
CA LEU A 46 -2.47 -2.27 -3.38
C LEU A 46 -3.52 -1.25 -3.85
N GLN A 47 -4.37 -1.63 -4.81
CA GLN A 47 -5.43 -0.76 -5.33
C GLN A 47 -6.49 -0.44 -4.27
N ASN A 48 -6.93 -1.44 -3.49
CA ASN A 48 -7.84 -1.21 -2.38
C ASN A 48 -7.21 -0.27 -1.34
N ARG A 49 -5.94 -0.47 -1.01
CA ARG A 49 -5.26 0.35 0.00
C ARG A 49 -5.07 1.80 -0.44
N VAL A 50 -4.73 2.03 -1.71
CA VAL A 50 -4.67 3.38 -2.29
C VAL A 50 -6.05 4.05 -2.23
N ASN A 51 -7.10 3.32 -2.60
CA ASN A 51 -8.47 3.83 -2.54
C ASN A 51 -8.93 4.09 -1.10
N GLU A 52 -8.58 3.21 -0.15
CA GLU A 52 -8.82 3.38 1.28
C GLU A 52 -8.05 4.58 1.84
N GLU A 53 -6.79 4.79 1.48
CA GLU A 53 -6.06 5.99 1.88
C GLU A 53 -6.70 7.26 1.35
N SER A 54 -7.17 7.25 0.09
CA SER A 54 -7.93 8.36 -0.48
C SER A 54 -9.25 8.58 0.27
N LEU A 55 -9.98 7.51 0.60
CA LEU A 55 -11.22 7.57 1.37
C LEU A 55 -10.98 8.06 2.80
N VAL A 56 -9.94 7.60 3.48
CA VAL A 56 -9.56 8.06 4.82
C VAL A 56 -9.20 9.54 4.78
N LYS A 57 -8.44 10.00 3.78
CA LYS A 57 -8.15 11.43 3.62
C LYS A 57 -9.39 12.26 3.31
N TRP A 58 -10.32 11.73 2.52
CA TRP A 58 -11.59 12.39 2.21
C TRP A 58 -12.48 12.49 3.45
N VAL A 59 -12.66 11.39 4.18
CA VAL A 59 -13.44 11.32 5.42
C VAL A 59 -12.84 12.21 6.50
N LEU A 60 -11.51 12.27 6.62
CA LEU A 60 -10.83 13.12 7.58
C LEU A 60 -10.67 14.59 7.11
N GLY A 61 -11.15 14.94 5.92
CA GLY A 61 -11.03 16.29 5.37
C GLY A 61 -9.57 16.74 5.15
N LEU A 62 -8.63 15.80 5.05
CA LEU A 62 -7.19 16.06 4.87
C LEU A 62 -6.83 16.41 3.42
N ASP A 63 -7.79 16.36 2.50
CA ASP A 63 -7.63 16.79 1.11
C ASP A 63 -7.95 18.29 0.96
N ARG A 64 -7.11 19.14 1.57
CA ARG A 64 -7.04 20.58 1.27
C ARG A 64 -5.74 21.22 1.75
N ARG A 65 -4.67 21.09 0.96
CA ARG A 65 -3.69 22.13 0.59
C ARG A 65 -2.50 21.54 -0.13
#